data_AF-A0A061N601-F1
#
_entry.id   AF-A0A061N601-F1
#
_cell.length_a   1.000
_cell.length_b   1.000
_cell.length_c   1.000
_cell.angle_alpha   90.00
_cell.angle_beta   90.00
_cell.angle_gamma   90.00
#
_symmetry.space_group_name_H-M   'P 1'
#
loop_
_entity.id
_entity.type
_entity.pdbx_description
1 polymer ?
#
loop_
_entity_poly.entity_id
_entity_poly.type
_entity_poly.pdbx_seq_one_letter_code
_entity_poly.pdbx_strand_id
1 'polypeptide(L)'
;MYTDLQRHYPELRMMYSPAFHRLDETKGLFDDCCIAFANQRNVPGMLAYEDYEMDVLLADVTEERAHHFTFRLFASLKEKEVATLEAFFAENGSSEQTAKRLKIHRNTLKYRLESIQEKTKLNPRNVREAFELQLALKLLRLDTGA
;
A
#
# COMPACT_ATOMS: atom_id res chain seq x y z
N MET A 1 -25.99 1.16 16.41
CA MET A 1 -25.70 2.32 15.55
C MET A 1 -24.81 1.95 14.36
N TYR A 2 -23.52 1.64 14.53
CA TYR A 2 -22.66 1.27 13.37
C TYR A 2 -23.13 -0.01 12.67
N THR A 3 -23.42 -1.07 13.44
CA THR A 3 -23.94 -2.35 12.91
C THR A 3 -25.24 -2.18 12.12
N ASP A 4 -26.09 -1.23 12.52
CA ASP A 4 -27.36 -0.92 11.84
C ASP A 4 -27.11 -0.18 10.51
N LEU A 5 -26.18 0.77 10.52
CA LEU A 5 -25.77 1.51 9.32
C LEU A 5 -25.15 0.58 8.28
N GLN A 6 -24.24 -0.31 8.69
CA GLN A 6 -23.58 -1.26 7.78
C GLN A 6 -24.58 -2.26 7.17
N ARG A 7 -25.64 -2.62 7.90
CA ARG A 7 -26.70 -3.51 7.39
C ARG A 7 -27.54 -2.86 6.30
N HIS A 8 -27.79 -1.55 6.38
CA HIS A 8 -28.62 -0.83 5.41
C HIS A 8 -27.79 -0.22 4.27
N TYR A 9 -26.50 0.04 4.51
CA TYR A 9 -25.56 0.65 3.58
C TYR A 9 -24.27 -0.17 3.55
N PRO A 10 -24.23 -1.31 2.85
CA PRO A 10 -23.06 -2.19 2.83
C PRO A 10 -21.82 -1.54 2.20
N GLU A 11 -22.02 -0.58 1.29
CA GLU A 11 -20.95 0.19 0.62
C GLU A 11 -20.58 1.47 1.37
N LEU A 12 -21.14 1.71 2.56
CA LEU A 12 -20.84 2.89 3.35
C LEU A 12 -19.39 2.89 3.78
N ARG A 13 -18.70 4.01 3.56
CA ARG A 13 -17.34 4.24 4.00
C ARG A 13 -17.32 5.42 4.95
N MET A 14 -16.70 5.23 6.10
CA MET A 14 -16.52 6.26 7.12
C MET A 14 -15.09 6.19 7.62
N MET A 15 -14.41 7.32 7.76
CA MET A 15 -13.14 7.40 8.47
C MET A 15 -13.27 8.30 9.68
N TYR A 16 -12.57 7.93 10.74
CA TYR A 16 -12.46 8.73 11.95
C TYR A 16 -10.99 9.07 12.22
N SER A 17 -10.77 10.27 12.74
CA SER A 17 -9.45 10.74 13.17
C SER A 17 -9.06 10.10 14.50
N PRO A 18 -7.78 10.22 14.90
CA PRO A 18 -7.38 10.04 16.29
C PRO A 18 -8.17 10.98 17.22
N ALA A 19 -8.18 10.65 18.50
CA ALA A 19 -8.74 11.53 19.52
C ALA A 19 -7.94 12.85 19.57
N PHE A 20 -8.66 13.96 19.60
CA PHE A 20 -8.10 15.31 19.74
C PHE A 20 -8.71 16.01 20.95
N HIS A 21 -7.98 16.95 21.52
CA HIS A 21 -8.41 17.67 22.73
C HIS A 21 -8.70 19.15 22.47
N ARG A 22 -8.33 19.67 21.30
CA ARG A 22 -8.57 21.05 20.91
C ARG A 22 -9.14 21.13 19.50
N LEU A 23 -10.02 22.10 19.28
CA LEU A 23 -10.66 22.29 17.97
C LEU A 23 -9.70 22.76 16.88
N ASP A 24 -8.58 23.39 17.22
CA ASP A 24 -7.58 23.82 16.23
C ASP A 24 -6.76 22.65 15.64
N GLU A 25 -6.74 21.49 16.31
CA GLU A 25 -6.12 20.25 15.80
C GLU A 25 -6.95 19.64 14.65
N THR A 26 -8.25 19.94 14.57
CA THR A 26 -9.17 19.23 13.65
C THR A 26 -8.93 19.54 12.20
N LYS A 27 -8.37 20.72 11.87
CA LYS A 27 -8.17 21.10 10.47
C LYS A 27 -7.17 20.15 9.79
N GLY A 28 -5.99 19.99 10.39
CA GLY A 28 -4.96 19.08 9.86
C GLY A 28 -5.45 17.63 9.84
N LEU A 29 -6.05 17.17 10.94
CA LEU A 29 -6.60 15.81 11.01
C LEU A 29 -7.72 15.54 10.01
N PHE A 30 -8.54 16.54 9.69
CA PHE A 30 -9.57 16.43 8.67
C PHE A 30 -8.96 16.31 7.27
N ASP A 31 -7.98 17.15 6.93
CA ASP A 31 -7.29 17.13 5.64
C ASP A 31 -6.57 15.77 5.44
N ASP A 32 -5.88 15.30 6.48
CA ASP A 32 -5.22 13.98 6.53
C ASP A 32 -6.22 12.82 6.34
N CYS A 33 -7.37 12.87 7.02
CA CYS A 33 -8.44 11.91 6.79
C CYS A 33 -8.99 12.00 5.36
N CYS A 34 -9.12 13.18 4.76
CA CYS A 34 -9.54 13.27 3.36
C CYS A 34 -8.55 12.57 2.43
N ILE A 35 -7.25 12.76 2.65
CA ILE A 35 -6.18 12.11 1.87
C ILE A 35 -6.26 10.59 2.00
N ALA A 36 -6.26 10.07 3.22
CA ALA A 36 -6.34 8.62 3.43
C ALA A 36 -7.66 8.04 2.87
N PHE A 37 -8.79 8.74 3.01
CA PHE A 37 -10.10 8.28 2.54
C PHE A 37 -10.16 8.18 1.01
N ALA A 38 -9.58 9.16 0.32
CA ALA A 38 -9.51 9.18 -1.14
C ALA A 38 -8.73 7.97 -1.67
N ASN A 39 -7.69 7.55 -0.97
CA ASN A 39 -6.87 6.38 -1.32
C ASN A 39 -7.56 5.04 -1.01
N GLN A 40 -8.54 4.99 -0.10
CA GLN A 40 -9.29 3.77 0.24
C GLN A 40 -10.60 3.61 -0.55
N ARG A 41 -10.51 3.63 -1.89
CA ARG A 41 -11.68 3.70 -2.80
C ARG A 41 -12.71 2.56 -2.64
N ASN A 42 -12.26 1.36 -2.29
CA ASN A 42 -13.09 0.14 -2.30
C ASN A 42 -13.12 -0.60 -0.95
N VAL A 43 -12.83 0.10 0.16
CA VAL A 43 -12.84 -0.52 1.49
C VAL A 43 -14.10 -0.06 2.24
N PRO A 44 -15.19 -0.86 2.27
CA PRO A 44 -16.39 -0.53 3.02
C PRO A 44 -16.14 -0.61 4.53
N GLY A 45 -16.92 0.16 5.29
CA GLY A 45 -16.93 0.16 6.75
C GLY A 45 -16.28 1.39 7.39
N MET A 46 -16.02 1.26 8.69
CA MET A 46 -15.26 2.22 9.48
C MET A 46 -13.76 1.99 9.33
N LEU A 47 -13.06 3.05 8.95
CA LEU A 47 -11.62 3.10 8.73
C LEU A 47 -11.00 3.96 9.82
N ALA A 48 -9.98 3.43 10.50
CA ALA A 48 -9.20 4.20 11.46
C ALA A 48 -8.10 4.97 10.71
N TYR A 49 -7.93 6.25 10.98
CA TYR A 49 -6.81 7.01 10.43
C TYR A 49 -5.45 6.34 10.70
N GLU A 50 -5.28 5.77 11.90
CA GLU A 50 -4.03 5.16 12.36
C GLU A 50 -3.57 3.98 11.47
N ASP A 51 -4.51 3.33 10.77
CA ASP A 51 -4.18 2.26 9.82
C ASP A 51 -3.58 2.80 8.50
N TYR A 52 -3.72 4.11 8.25
CA TYR A 52 -3.38 4.78 6.98
C TYR A 52 -2.46 5.99 7.14
N GLU A 53 -1.92 6.25 8.33
CA GLU A 53 -1.02 7.40 8.60
C GLU A 53 0.18 7.42 7.63
N MET A 54 0.73 6.24 7.30
CA MET A 54 1.77 6.10 6.29
C MET A 54 1.35 6.58 4.89
N ASP A 55 0.09 6.35 4.49
CA ASP A 55 -0.40 6.76 3.18
C ASP A 55 -0.51 8.30 3.11
N VAL A 56 -0.84 8.95 4.23
CA VAL A 56 -0.85 10.41 4.36
C VAL A 56 0.54 11.00 4.30
N LEU A 57 1.51 10.44 5.05
CA LEU A 57 2.91 10.88 4.99
C LEU A 57 3.50 10.78 3.58
N LEU A 58 3.06 9.79 2.79
CA LEU A 58 3.53 9.60 1.42
C LEU A 58 2.79 10.49 0.40
N ALA A 59 1.63 11.04 0.73
CA ALA A 59 0.90 11.95 -0.14
C ALA A 59 1.62 13.30 -0.34
N ASP A 60 2.46 13.71 0.60
CA ASP A 60 3.34 14.87 0.47
C ASP A 60 4.46 14.68 -0.57
N VAL A 61 4.68 13.46 -1.05
CA VAL A 61 5.63 13.18 -2.12
C VAL A 61 5.03 13.62 -3.45
N THR A 62 5.66 14.59 -4.10
CA THR A 62 5.21 15.07 -5.41
C THR A 62 5.12 13.93 -6.44
N GLU A 63 4.12 14.02 -7.33
CA GLU A 63 3.92 13.05 -8.41
C GLU A 63 5.22 12.82 -9.23
N GLU A 64 5.98 13.88 -9.50
CA GLU A 64 7.28 13.80 -10.19
C GLU A 64 8.29 12.92 -9.45
N ARG A 65 8.42 13.10 -8.12
CA ARG A 65 9.37 12.33 -7.30
C ARG A 65 8.92 10.88 -7.17
N ALA A 66 7.63 10.66 -6.95
CA ALA A 66 7.04 9.33 -6.90
C ALA A 66 7.22 8.59 -8.23
N HIS A 67 6.94 9.25 -9.36
CA HIS A 67 7.12 8.70 -10.69
C HIS A 67 8.59 8.39 -10.98
N HIS A 68 9.52 9.31 -10.69
CA HIS A 68 10.95 9.06 -10.89
C HIS A 68 11.45 7.85 -10.07
N PHE A 69 11.04 7.75 -8.80
CA PHE A 69 11.43 6.65 -7.92
C PHE A 69 10.87 5.31 -8.38
N THR A 70 9.57 5.26 -8.69
CA THR A 70 8.88 4.03 -9.13
C THR A 70 9.32 3.61 -10.53
N PHE A 71 9.48 4.53 -11.48
CA PHE A 71 9.94 4.24 -12.83
C PHE A 71 11.34 3.59 -12.80
N ARG A 72 12.28 4.16 -12.05
CA ARG A 72 13.63 3.59 -11.88
C ARG A 72 13.61 2.13 -11.42
N LEU A 73 12.69 1.77 -10.52
CA LEU A 73 12.64 0.44 -9.92
C LEU A 73 11.78 -0.54 -10.73
N PHE A 74 10.66 -0.09 -11.29
CA PHE A 74 9.62 -0.97 -11.81
C PHE A 74 9.42 -0.88 -13.33
N ALA A 75 10.06 0.04 -14.05
CA ALA A 75 9.90 0.13 -15.52
C ALA A 75 10.31 -1.16 -16.26
N SER A 76 11.23 -1.93 -15.69
CA SER A 76 11.70 -3.21 -16.26
C SER A 76 10.90 -4.43 -15.77
N LEU A 77 10.02 -4.25 -14.78
CA LEU A 77 9.18 -5.30 -14.23
C LEU A 77 7.93 -5.51 -15.07
N LYS A 78 7.56 -6.77 -15.25
CA LYS A 78 6.28 -7.18 -15.83
C LYS A 78 5.21 -7.12 -14.75
N GLU A 79 3.95 -6.98 -15.16
CA GLU A 79 2.81 -6.99 -14.25
C GLU A 79 2.81 -8.19 -13.28
N LYS A 80 3.14 -9.38 -13.77
CA LYS A 80 3.27 -10.59 -12.94
C LYS A 80 4.35 -10.50 -11.85
N GLU A 81 5.40 -9.71 -12.04
CA GLU A 81 6.49 -9.51 -11.09
C GLU A 81 6.07 -8.50 -10.01
N VAL A 82 5.40 -7.42 -10.42
CA VAL A 82 4.77 -6.47 -9.50
C VAL A 82 3.76 -7.19 -8.59
N ALA A 83 2.84 -7.96 -9.17
CA ALA A 83 1.88 -8.76 -8.41
C ALA A 83 2.54 -9.82 -7.52
N THR A 84 3.73 -10.31 -7.90
CA THR A 84 4.50 -11.23 -7.05
C THR A 84 5.08 -10.52 -5.83
N LEU A 85 5.60 -9.29 -5.98
CA LEU A 85 6.06 -8.48 -4.85
C LEU A 85 4.92 -8.09 -3.92
N GLU A 86 3.78 -7.67 -4.47
CA GLU A 86 2.59 -7.34 -3.68
C GLU A 86 2.15 -8.52 -2.81
N ALA A 87 2.02 -9.71 -3.41
CA ALA A 87 1.70 -10.91 -2.65
C ALA A 87 2.80 -11.29 -1.66
N PHE A 88 4.07 -11.12 -2.02
CA PHE A 88 5.20 -11.45 -1.17
C PHE A 88 5.22 -10.61 0.12
N PHE A 89 5.00 -9.30 0.00
CA PHE A 89 4.96 -8.40 1.15
C PHE A 89 3.64 -8.53 1.94
N ALA A 90 2.52 -8.79 1.28
CA ALA A 90 1.25 -9.07 1.98
C ALA A 90 1.35 -10.32 2.89
N GLU A 91 2.20 -11.28 2.52
CA GLU A 91 2.47 -12.48 3.32
C GLU A 91 3.74 -12.34 4.19
N ASN A 92 4.14 -11.11 4.52
CA ASN A 92 5.30 -10.79 5.37
C ASN A 92 6.62 -11.45 4.90
N GLY A 93 6.82 -11.59 3.59
CA GLY A 93 7.99 -12.22 3.00
C GLY A 93 8.00 -13.75 3.08
N SER A 94 6.90 -14.38 3.51
CA SER A 94 6.79 -15.83 3.58
C SER A 94 6.67 -16.43 2.17
N SER A 95 7.74 -17.08 1.70
CA SER A 95 7.73 -17.73 0.38
C SER A 95 6.69 -18.85 0.27
N GLU A 96 6.39 -19.55 1.37
CA GLU A 96 5.39 -20.60 1.37
C GLU A 96 3.97 -20.03 1.23
N GLN A 97 3.62 -19.04 2.05
CA GLN A 97 2.29 -18.43 2.02
C GLN A 97 2.09 -17.66 0.71
N THR A 98 3.12 -16.97 0.22
CA THR A 98 3.08 -16.28 -1.09
C THR A 98 2.82 -17.25 -2.23
N ALA A 99 3.50 -18.40 -2.26
CA ALA A 99 3.30 -19.41 -3.30
C ALA A 99 1.88 -19.98 -3.26
N LYS A 100 1.34 -20.24 -2.06
CA LYS A 100 -0.06 -20.67 -1.86
C LYS A 100 -1.05 -19.60 -2.35
N ARG A 101 -0.87 -18.33 -1.96
CA ARG A 101 -1.71 -17.21 -2.37
C ARG A 101 -1.75 -17.02 -3.88
N LEU A 102 -0.59 -17.09 -4.52
CA LEU A 102 -0.45 -16.98 -5.98
C LEU A 102 -0.82 -18.27 -6.73
N LYS A 103 -1.11 -19.36 -6.02
CA LYS A 103 -1.38 -20.70 -6.60
C LYS A 103 -0.26 -21.17 -7.54
N ILE A 104 0.99 -20.93 -7.15
CA ILE A 104 2.18 -21.35 -7.90
C ILE A 104 3.07 -22.26 -7.04
N HIS A 105 3.96 -22.99 -7.70
CA HIS A 105 4.96 -23.77 -6.99
C HIS A 105 6.06 -22.87 -6.38
N ARG A 106 6.63 -23.28 -5.25
CA ARG A 106 7.72 -22.55 -4.56
C ARG A 106 8.93 -22.23 -5.44
N ASN A 107 9.27 -23.13 -6.38
CA ASN A 107 10.37 -22.89 -7.32
C ASN A 107 10.02 -21.76 -8.29
N THR A 108 8.79 -21.74 -8.81
CA THR A 108 8.32 -20.64 -9.67
C THR A 108 8.36 -19.30 -8.95
N LEU A 109 7.97 -19.27 -7.67
CA LEU A 109 8.10 -18.06 -6.86
C LEU A 109 9.57 -17.65 -6.71
N LYS A 110 10.46 -18.60 -6.40
CA LYS A 110 11.91 -18.35 -6.28
C LYS A 110 12.46 -17.71 -7.57
N TYR A 111 12.19 -18.29 -8.73
CA TYR A 111 12.62 -17.74 -10.02
C TYR A 111 12.07 -16.34 -10.29
N ARG A 112 10.80 -16.07 -9.93
CA ARG A 112 10.25 -14.71 -10.08
C ARG A 112 10.97 -13.70 -9.19
N LEU A 113 11.24 -14.05 -7.93
CA LEU A 113 11.95 -13.18 -7.00
C LEU A 113 13.41 -12.96 -7.40
N GLU A 114 14.08 -13.97 -7.95
CA GLU A 114 15.43 -13.84 -8.55
C GLU A 114 15.39 -12.90 -9.76
N SER A 115 14.42 -13.06 -10.66
CA SER A 115 14.28 -12.17 -11.82
C SER A 115 13.97 -10.73 -11.42
N ILE A 116 13.16 -10.52 -10.37
CA ILE A 116 12.94 -9.19 -9.79
C ILE A 116 14.27 -8.62 -9.30
N GLN A 117 15.04 -9.36 -8.50
CA GLN A 117 16.33 -8.92 -7.99
C GLN A 117 17.32 -8.58 -9.11
N GLU A 118 17.36 -9.36 -10.18
CA GLU A 118 18.22 -9.09 -11.33
C GLU A 118 17.87 -7.78 -12.04
N LYS A 119 16.58 -7.46 -12.11
CA LYS A 119 16.04 -6.28 -12.82
C LYS A 119 16.09 -5.00 -12.00
N THR A 120 15.74 -5.09 -10.72
CA THR A 120 15.71 -3.93 -9.80
C THR A 120 17.06 -3.71 -9.13
N LYS A 121 17.94 -4.72 -9.14
CA LYS A 121 19.16 -4.80 -8.32
C LYS A 121 18.90 -4.83 -6.81
N LEU A 122 17.65 -5.09 -6.41
CA LEU A 122 17.19 -5.14 -5.02
C LEU A 122 16.64 -6.54 -4.71
N ASN A 123 17.21 -7.20 -3.71
CA ASN A 123 16.78 -8.46 -3.16
C ASN A 123 15.55 -8.27 -2.26
N PRO A 124 14.37 -8.80 -2.64
CA PRO A 124 13.15 -8.68 -1.83
C PRO A 124 13.23 -9.35 -0.46
N ARG A 125 14.25 -10.18 -0.20
CA ARG A 125 14.48 -10.85 1.09
C ARG A 125 15.43 -10.09 2.02
N ASN A 126 16.17 -9.12 1.50
CA ASN A 126 16.97 -8.25 2.35
C ASN A 126 16.06 -7.16 2.91
N VAL A 127 16.04 -6.97 4.22
CA VAL A 127 15.10 -6.05 4.89
C VAL A 127 15.19 -4.61 4.33
N ARG A 128 16.40 -4.10 4.10
CA ARG A 128 16.61 -2.74 3.62
C ARG A 128 16.12 -2.58 2.17
N GLU A 129 16.48 -3.52 1.32
CA GLU A 129 16.14 -3.49 -0.11
C GLU A 129 14.64 -3.81 -0.32
N ALA A 130 14.08 -4.69 0.51
CA ALA A 130 12.64 -4.96 0.59
C ALA A 130 11.84 -3.71 0.94
N PHE A 131 12.32 -2.91 1.91
CA PHE A 131 11.67 -1.66 2.28
C PHE A 131 11.61 -0.69 1.09
N GLU A 132 12.69 -0.55 0.31
CA GLU A 132 12.69 0.28 -0.89
C GLU A 132 11.66 -0.20 -1.93
N LEU A 133 11.58 -1.51 -2.15
CA LEU A 133 10.59 -2.12 -3.05
C LEU A 133 9.15 -1.93 -2.54
N GLN A 134 8.92 -2.07 -1.24
CA GLN A 134 7.60 -1.90 -0.63
C GLN A 134 7.16 -0.44 -0.68
N LEU A 135 8.07 0.51 -0.43
CA LEU A 135 7.81 1.94 -0.57
C LEU A 135 7.44 2.29 -2.02
N ALA A 136 8.17 1.74 -2.99
CA ALA A 136 7.86 1.93 -4.40
C ALA A 136 6.47 1.39 -4.77
N LEU A 137 6.08 0.23 -4.24
CA LEU A 137 4.74 -0.30 -4.43
C LEU A 137 3.66 0.60 -3.82
N LYS A 138 3.91 1.14 -2.62
CA LYS A 138 2.99 2.08 -1.98
C LYS A 138 2.82 3.34 -2.83
N LEU A 139 3.91 3.98 -3.23
CA LEU A 139 3.86 5.19 -4.07
C LEU A 139 3.21 4.94 -5.44
N LEU A 140 3.36 3.74 -6.02
CA LEU A 140 2.70 3.38 -7.28
C LEU A 140 1.17 3.28 -7.16
N ARG A 141 0.66 3.00 -5.95
CA ARG A 141 -0.76 2.76 -5.67
C ARG A 141 -1.46 3.95 -5.01
N LEU A 142 -0.69 4.91 -4.51
CA LEU A 142 -1.21 6.15 -3.96
C LEU A 142 -1.57 7.12 -5.09
N ASP A 143 -2.74 7.72 -4.99
CA ASP A 143 -3.07 8.90 -5.77
C ASP A 143 -2.31 10.08 -5.16
N THR A 144 -1.14 10.42 -5.72
CA THR A 144 -0.34 11.60 -5.31
C THR A 144 -0.84 12.91 -5.95
N GLY A 145 -1.98 12.87 -6.62
CA GLY A 145 -2.68 14.03 -7.16
C GLY A 145 -3.74 14.55 -6.20
N ALA A 146 -3.35 15.47 -5.32
CA ALA A 146 -4.23 16.37 -4.58
C ALA A 146 -3.73 17.80 -4.72
#